data_AF-A0A7Y4NQS4-F1
#
_entry.id   AF-A0A7Y4NQS4-F1
#
_cell.length_a   1.000
_cell.length_b   1.000
_cell.length_c   1.000
_cell.angle_alpha   90.00
_cell.angle_beta   90.00
_cell.angle_gamma   90.00
#
_symmetry.space_group_name_H-M   'P 1'
#
loop_
_entity.id
_entity.type
_entity.pdbx_description
1 polymer ?
#
loop_
_entity_poly.entity_id
_entity_poly.type
_entity_poly.pdbx_seq_one_letter_code
_entity_poly.pdbx_strand_id
1 'polypeptide(L)'
;MQGHLAPELVQETEQVTGFQEDRFEESPEAAGQWAAQAAEAGQPLGARPLELSQMEQVPSLTDAKSPGAKGWLQETPVLRQTDATNCGATAAAMLVRANGGGQGQTDAQLVQSLESRYSDSKGTTPDQMGQMLAGQGFEVTRGAANFDRDALNAALETGKKAVALVDSNLIQPGASGNTPAGSAHWVEIDGKDAQGQYQIHDPASGSKYGVDLQHLTQAMNSGWDSFQGGGMLIVNPQGGDAGALAAANANHSATLGDSSGIGSKNNSFGSRESGS
;
A
#
# COMPACT_ATOMS: atom_id res chain seq x y z
N MET A 1 50.42 9.20 -34.73
CA MET A 1 50.65 7.95 -35.48
C MET A 1 50.45 6.80 -34.51
N GLN A 2 49.49 5.94 -34.82
CA GLN A 2 49.22 4.70 -34.08
C GLN A 2 50.38 3.71 -34.27
N GLY A 3 50.53 2.79 -33.31
CA GLY A 3 51.44 1.65 -33.41
C GLY A 3 51.67 0.98 -32.07
N HIS A 4 50.62 0.37 -31.49
CA HIS A 4 50.77 -0.54 -30.35
C HIS A 4 50.81 -1.98 -30.86
N LEU A 5 51.82 -2.71 -30.38
CA LEU A 5 52.18 -4.07 -30.73
C LEU A 5 51.13 -5.07 -30.22
N ALA A 6 50.80 -6.07 -31.05
CA ALA A 6 50.11 -7.28 -30.64
C ALA A 6 51.13 -8.35 -30.18
N PRO A 7 50.71 -9.26 -29.30
CA PRO A 7 51.19 -10.63 -29.36
C PRO A 7 50.05 -11.65 -29.58
N GLU A 8 50.47 -12.81 -30.08
CA GLU A 8 49.71 -13.91 -30.64
C GLU A 8 48.79 -14.71 -29.69
N LEU A 9 47.90 -15.43 -30.38
CA LEU A 9 46.92 -16.44 -30.00
C LEU A 9 47.32 -17.44 -28.89
N VAL A 10 46.40 -17.71 -27.97
CA VAL A 10 46.28 -19.02 -27.31
C VAL A 10 44.82 -19.45 -27.42
N GLN A 11 44.57 -20.51 -28.18
CA GLN A 11 43.30 -21.26 -28.17
C GLN A 11 43.40 -22.31 -27.07
N GLU A 12 42.49 -22.27 -26.10
CA GLU A 12 42.20 -23.43 -25.25
C GLU A 12 40.69 -23.60 -25.17
N THR A 13 40.26 -24.77 -25.60
CA THR A 13 38.89 -25.26 -25.66
C THR A 13 38.50 -25.87 -24.32
N GLU A 14 37.45 -25.37 -23.67
CA GLU A 14 36.63 -26.19 -22.77
C GLU A 14 35.14 -25.92 -23.00
N GLN A 15 34.46 -26.97 -23.44
CA GLN A 15 33.02 -27.07 -23.52
C GLN A 15 32.47 -27.27 -22.11
N VAL A 16 31.53 -26.42 -21.69
CA VAL A 16 30.60 -26.77 -20.60
C VAL A 16 29.19 -26.66 -21.14
N THR A 17 28.67 -27.82 -21.51
CA THR A 17 27.28 -28.10 -21.85
C THR A 17 26.38 -28.01 -20.62
N GLY A 18 25.21 -27.38 -20.77
CA GLY A 18 24.00 -27.70 -20.01
C GLY A 18 23.71 -26.82 -18.79
N PHE A 19 22.95 -25.74 -18.98
CA PHE A 19 22.15 -25.18 -17.88
C PHE A 19 20.88 -26.02 -17.73
N GLN A 20 20.80 -26.70 -16.58
CA GLN A 20 19.69 -27.54 -16.13
C GLN A 20 18.41 -26.70 -16.01
N GLU A 21 17.35 -27.14 -16.70
CA GLU A 21 15.97 -26.81 -16.36
C GLU A 21 15.65 -27.40 -14.98
N ASP A 22 15.37 -26.56 -13.98
CA ASP A 22 14.76 -26.99 -12.72
C ASP A 22 13.31 -27.39 -12.99
N ARG A 23 13.14 -28.62 -13.46
CA ARG A 23 11.86 -29.29 -13.59
C ARG A 23 11.49 -29.79 -12.19
N PHE A 24 10.56 -29.09 -11.52
CA PHE A 24 9.88 -29.64 -10.35
C PHE A 24 9.14 -30.91 -10.79
N GLU A 25 9.72 -32.07 -10.51
CA GLU A 25 9.03 -33.36 -10.57
C GLU A 25 8.01 -33.39 -9.43
N GLU A 26 6.73 -33.19 -9.77
CA GLU A 26 5.62 -33.59 -8.91
C GLU A 26 5.73 -35.10 -8.66
N SER A 27 6.30 -35.48 -7.52
CA SER A 27 6.32 -36.87 -7.09
C SER A 27 4.89 -37.26 -6.68
N PRO A 28 4.21 -38.18 -7.38
CA PRO A 28 2.84 -38.61 -7.06
C PRO A 28 2.73 -39.24 -5.66
N GLU A 29 3.86 -39.65 -5.08
CA GLU A 29 3.96 -40.13 -3.70
C GLU A 29 3.70 -39.01 -2.67
N ALA A 30 4.14 -37.77 -2.94
CA ALA A 30 3.88 -36.63 -2.07
C ALA A 30 2.41 -36.23 -2.11
N ALA A 31 1.77 -36.26 -3.29
CA ALA A 31 0.33 -36.04 -3.42
C ALA A 31 -0.50 -37.14 -2.72
N GLY A 32 -0.05 -38.39 -2.79
CA GLY A 32 -0.66 -39.51 -2.07
C GLY A 32 -0.58 -39.38 -0.55
N GLN A 33 0.55 -38.88 -0.03
CA GLN A 33 0.74 -38.66 1.40
C GLN A 33 -0.11 -37.51 1.96
N TRP A 34 -0.34 -36.46 1.18
CA TRP A 34 -1.28 -35.37 1.54
C TRP A 34 -2.74 -35.84 1.50
N ALA A 35 -3.12 -36.65 0.51
CA ALA A 35 -4.48 -37.20 0.41
C ALA A 35 -4.80 -38.20 1.54
N ALA A 36 -3.81 -39.00 1.97
CA ALA A 36 -3.96 -39.91 3.10
C ALA A 36 -4.15 -39.16 4.43
N GLN A 37 -3.41 -38.06 4.66
CA GLN A 37 -3.56 -37.24 5.85
C GLN A 37 -4.91 -36.49 5.90
N ALA A 38 -5.45 -36.09 4.74
CA ALA A 38 -6.79 -35.50 4.66
C ALA A 38 -7.92 -36.54 4.90
N ALA A 39 -7.69 -37.81 4.56
CA ALA A 39 -8.64 -38.89 4.79
C ALA A 39 -8.66 -39.39 6.24
N GLU A 40 -7.53 -39.34 6.96
CA GLU A 40 -7.45 -39.73 8.38
C GLU A 40 -8.04 -38.68 9.35
N ALA A 41 -8.20 -37.41 8.92
CA ALA A 41 -8.85 -36.37 9.71
C ALA A 41 -10.40 -36.43 9.68
N GLY A 42 -10.99 -37.36 8.92
CA GLY A 42 -12.43 -37.46 8.69
C GLY A 42 -13.06 -38.73 9.26
N GLN A 43 -13.01 -38.94 10.57
CA GLN A 43 -13.84 -39.98 11.20
C GLN A 43 -15.28 -39.45 11.46
N PRO A 44 -16.33 -40.10 10.94
CA PRO A 44 -17.70 -39.63 11.08
C PRO A 44 -18.27 -40.01 12.45
N LEU A 45 -18.62 -39.01 13.26
CA LEU A 45 -19.47 -39.20 14.43
C LEU A 45 -20.93 -39.40 13.99
N GLY A 46 -21.37 -40.66 14.06
CA GLY A 46 -22.74 -41.11 14.34
C GLY A 46 -23.92 -40.33 13.74
N ALA A 47 -24.51 -40.86 12.68
CA ALA A 47 -25.85 -40.47 12.22
C ALA A 47 -26.91 -40.77 13.30
N ARG A 48 -27.61 -39.72 13.75
CA ARG A 48 -28.97 -39.81 14.32
C ARG A 48 -29.88 -38.92 13.46
N PRO A 49 -31.08 -39.37 13.06
CA PRO A 49 -31.97 -38.53 12.26
C PRO A 49 -32.57 -37.45 13.15
N LEU A 50 -32.30 -36.18 12.86
CA LEU A 50 -33.00 -35.05 13.46
C LEU A 50 -34.12 -34.60 12.52
N GLU A 51 -35.28 -34.36 13.12
CA GLU A 51 -36.57 -34.13 12.47
C GLU A 51 -36.61 -32.84 11.63
N LEU A 52 -37.46 -32.88 10.60
CA LEU A 52 -37.60 -31.89 9.53
C LEU A 52 -38.35 -30.59 9.95
N SER A 53 -38.21 -30.14 11.19
CA SER A 53 -39.04 -29.07 11.75
C SER A 53 -38.22 -27.98 12.45
N GLN A 54 -37.29 -27.37 11.71
CA GLN A 54 -36.66 -26.06 12.04
C GLN A 54 -35.87 -25.55 10.82
N MET A 55 -36.57 -25.21 9.75
CA MET A 55 -36.04 -24.30 8.73
C MET A 55 -36.26 -22.88 9.21
N GLU A 56 -35.39 -22.42 10.11
CA GLU A 56 -35.15 -20.98 10.25
C GLU A 56 -34.32 -20.53 9.04
N GLN A 57 -34.73 -19.37 8.51
CA GLN A 57 -34.31 -18.82 7.24
C GLN A 57 -32.78 -18.79 7.11
N VAL A 58 -32.26 -19.50 6.12
CA VAL A 58 -30.89 -19.31 5.62
C VAL A 58 -30.79 -17.86 5.13
N PRO A 59 -29.97 -17.00 5.74
CA PRO A 59 -29.69 -15.70 5.14
C PRO A 59 -28.92 -15.93 3.83
N SER A 60 -29.42 -15.29 2.78
CA SER A 60 -28.81 -15.27 1.45
C SER A 60 -27.31 -14.94 1.50
N LEU A 61 -26.54 -15.61 0.64
CA LEU A 61 -25.09 -15.42 0.42
C LEU A 61 -24.75 -14.05 -0.23
N THR A 62 -25.17 -12.94 0.37
CA THR A 62 -24.85 -11.58 -0.08
C THR A 62 -24.18 -10.70 0.98
N ASP A 63 -23.67 -11.28 2.06
CA ASP A 63 -22.85 -10.57 3.06
C ASP A 63 -21.40 -11.08 3.04
N ALA A 64 -20.63 -10.65 2.05
CA ALA A 64 -19.18 -10.86 2.05
C ALA A 64 -18.47 -9.66 2.74
N LYS A 65 -17.93 -9.95 3.93
CA LYS A 65 -17.01 -9.18 4.80
C LYS A 65 -17.60 -8.07 5.72
N SER A 66 -17.62 -8.43 7.00
CA SER A 66 -17.88 -7.62 8.21
C SER A 66 -17.01 -6.35 8.39
N PRO A 67 -17.44 -5.42 9.27
CA PRO A 67 -16.75 -4.17 9.60
C PRO A 67 -15.37 -4.41 10.24
N GLY A 68 -14.36 -3.65 9.83
CA GLY A 68 -13.01 -3.63 10.42
C GLY A 68 -12.15 -4.83 10.03
N ALA A 69 -11.40 -4.73 8.94
CA ALA A 69 -10.46 -5.79 8.55
C ALA A 69 -9.35 -5.95 9.61
N LYS A 70 -9.11 -7.17 10.10
CA LYS A 70 -7.82 -7.66 10.63
C LYS A 70 -7.02 -6.64 11.47
N GLY A 71 -7.63 -6.09 12.53
CA GLY A 71 -6.96 -5.17 13.47
C GLY A 71 -7.37 -3.70 13.36
N TRP A 72 -8.08 -3.30 12.30
CA TRP A 72 -8.75 -2.01 12.18
C TRP A 72 -10.16 -2.07 12.78
N LEU A 73 -10.62 -0.98 13.39
CA LEU A 73 -11.91 -0.94 14.09
C LEU A 73 -13.11 -0.75 13.15
N GLN A 74 -12.90 -0.17 11.97
CA GLN A 74 -13.95 0.06 10.98
C GLN A 74 -13.40 0.08 9.55
N GLU A 75 -14.29 0.13 8.55
CA GLU A 75 -13.90 0.43 7.16
C GLU A 75 -13.24 1.81 7.12
N THR A 76 -12.18 1.94 6.33
CA THR A 76 -11.50 3.22 6.14
C THR A 76 -12.41 4.18 5.37
N PRO A 77 -12.81 5.32 5.96
CA PRO A 77 -13.56 6.31 5.21
C PRO A 77 -12.64 7.04 4.23
N VAL A 78 -13.18 7.37 3.05
CA VAL A 78 -12.47 8.19 2.07
C VAL A 78 -12.69 9.66 2.42
N LEU A 79 -11.62 10.34 2.79
CA LEU A 79 -11.63 11.77 3.11
C LEU A 79 -11.12 12.59 1.92
N ARG A 80 -11.60 13.82 1.79
CA ARG A 80 -11.08 14.78 0.81
C ARG A 80 -10.16 15.78 1.50
N GLN A 81 -9.00 16.04 0.90
CA GLN A 81 -8.06 17.04 1.38
C GLN A 81 -8.68 18.44 1.31
N THR A 82 -8.42 19.29 2.30
CA THR A 82 -9.04 20.63 2.40
C THR A 82 -8.19 21.72 1.78
N ASP A 83 -6.90 21.46 1.57
CA ASP A 83 -5.93 22.36 0.95
C ASP A 83 -5.05 21.57 -0.02
N ALA A 84 -4.48 22.22 -1.03
CA ALA A 84 -3.58 21.59 -2.00
C ALA A 84 -2.39 20.87 -1.35
N THR A 85 -2.00 21.23 -0.14
CA THR A 85 -0.79 20.70 0.53
C THR A 85 -1.07 19.59 1.53
N ASN A 86 -2.33 19.29 1.88
CA ASN A 86 -2.61 18.38 3.00
C ASN A 86 -3.07 16.97 2.60
N CYS A 87 -2.66 16.50 1.42
CA CYS A 87 -2.89 15.11 0.98
C CYS A 87 -2.32 14.08 1.99
N GLY A 88 -1.12 14.31 2.52
CA GLY A 88 -0.50 13.42 3.51
C GLY A 88 -1.27 13.37 4.83
N ALA A 89 -1.60 14.54 5.39
CA ALA A 89 -2.44 14.63 6.59
C ALA A 89 -3.82 13.98 6.39
N THR A 90 -4.38 14.09 5.18
CA THR A 90 -5.66 13.46 4.84
C THR A 90 -5.55 11.95 4.75
N ALA A 91 -4.51 11.40 4.10
CA ALA A 91 -4.28 9.95 4.06
C ALA A 91 -4.07 9.36 5.47
N ALA A 92 -3.30 10.03 6.33
CA ALA A 92 -3.15 9.62 7.72
C ALA A 92 -4.48 9.73 8.50
N ALA A 93 -5.29 10.77 8.26
CA ALA A 93 -6.60 10.92 8.88
C ALA A 93 -7.56 9.77 8.51
N MET A 94 -7.50 9.24 7.28
CA MET A 94 -8.26 8.05 6.88
C MET A 94 -7.90 6.86 7.77
N LEU A 95 -6.61 6.62 8.00
CA LEU A 95 -6.14 5.55 8.90
C LEU A 95 -6.55 5.79 10.36
N VAL A 96 -6.44 7.03 10.85
CA VAL A 96 -6.93 7.42 12.19
C VAL A 96 -8.41 7.08 12.34
N ARG A 97 -9.23 7.42 11.34
CA ARG A 97 -10.65 7.05 11.34
C ARG A 97 -10.84 5.55 11.29
N ALA A 98 -10.14 4.81 10.42
CA ALA A 98 -10.22 3.35 10.36
C ALA A 98 -9.91 2.68 11.71
N ASN A 99 -9.04 3.31 12.53
CA ASN A 99 -8.70 2.87 13.88
C ASN A 99 -9.58 3.48 14.99
N GLY A 100 -10.73 4.06 14.65
CA GLY A 100 -11.70 4.64 15.58
C GLY A 100 -11.30 5.96 16.24
N GLY A 101 -10.19 6.58 15.80
CA GLY A 101 -9.66 7.84 16.32
C GLY A 101 -10.37 9.10 15.79
N GLY A 102 -10.00 10.25 16.36
CA GLY A 102 -10.53 11.56 15.96
C GLY A 102 -11.98 11.83 16.40
N GLN A 103 -12.50 11.09 17.38
CA GLN A 103 -13.87 11.28 17.88
C GLN A 103 -14.10 12.71 18.37
N GLY A 104 -15.25 13.29 18.02
CA GLY A 104 -15.59 14.67 18.35
C GLY A 104 -14.94 15.75 17.45
N GLN A 105 -14.12 15.36 16.47
CA GLN A 105 -13.60 16.25 15.44
C GLN A 105 -14.32 16.02 14.11
N THR A 106 -14.54 17.09 13.33
CA THR A 106 -14.86 16.96 11.91
C THR A 106 -13.63 16.46 11.13
N ASP A 107 -13.83 15.94 9.92
CA ASP A 107 -12.70 15.48 9.10
C ASP A 107 -11.72 16.61 8.80
N ALA A 108 -12.22 17.82 8.50
CA ALA A 108 -11.39 19.00 8.31
C ALA A 108 -10.59 19.36 9.57
N GLN A 109 -11.17 19.24 10.76
CA GLN A 109 -10.46 19.49 12.03
C GLN A 109 -9.36 18.46 12.27
N LEU A 110 -9.64 17.18 12.00
CA LEU A 110 -8.66 16.11 12.13
C LEU A 110 -7.48 16.34 11.17
N VAL A 111 -7.75 16.56 9.89
CA VAL A 111 -6.73 16.84 8.87
C VAL A 111 -5.89 18.06 9.26
N GLN A 112 -6.53 19.17 9.62
CA GLN A 112 -5.82 20.39 10.04
C GLN A 112 -4.94 20.14 11.26
N SER A 113 -5.42 19.34 12.22
CA SER A 113 -4.66 19.04 13.45
C SER A 113 -3.42 18.20 13.17
N LEU A 114 -3.49 17.26 12.23
CA LEU A 114 -2.35 16.45 11.80
C LEU A 114 -1.37 17.30 11.00
N GLU A 115 -1.85 18.07 10.04
CA GLU A 115 -1.03 18.98 9.24
C GLU A 115 -0.26 19.96 10.15
N SER A 116 -0.95 20.64 11.06
CA SER A 116 -0.35 21.67 11.93
C SER A 116 0.68 21.12 12.92
N ARG A 117 0.65 19.80 13.20
CA ARG A 117 1.57 19.15 14.14
C ARG A 117 2.80 18.56 13.46
N TYR A 118 2.65 18.06 12.24
CA TYR A 118 3.67 17.22 11.60
C TYR A 118 4.14 17.73 10.23
N SER A 119 3.46 18.71 9.63
CA SER A 119 3.82 19.32 8.35
C SER A 119 4.11 20.83 8.50
N ASP A 120 4.68 21.44 7.46
CA ASP A 120 4.97 22.89 7.41
C ASP A 120 4.10 23.64 6.38
N SER A 121 2.91 23.10 6.07
CA SER A 121 1.99 23.58 5.03
C SER A 121 2.59 23.68 3.62
N LYS A 122 3.71 22.98 3.35
CA LYS A 122 4.28 22.81 2.00
C LYS A 122 4.04 21.42 1.41
N GLY A 123 3.24 20.60 2.09
CA GLY A 123 3.12 19.18 1.82
C GLY A 123 3.67 18.35 2.98
N THR A 124 3.52 17.03 2.87
CA THR A 124 4.02 16.08 3.85
C THR A 124 5.16 15.27 3.24
N THR A 125 6.36 15.35 3.79
CA THR A 125 7.49 14.49 3.39
C THR A 125 7.32 13.06 3.94
N PRO A 126 8.06 12.06 3.43
CA PRO A 126 8.05 10.72 4.01
C PRO A 126 8.38 10.68 5.50
N ASP A 127 9.35 11.46 5.96
CA ASP A 127 9.70 11.53 7.39
C ASP A 127 8.58 12.14 8.23
N GLN A 128 7.95 13.22 7.73
CA GLN A 128 6.80 13.83 8.37
C GLN A 128 5.61 12.86 8.42
N MET A 129 5.40 12.07 7.37
CA MET A 129 4.40 11.00 7.36
C MET A 129 4.71 9.94 8.42
N GLY A 130 5.96 9.47 8.51
CA GLY A 130 6.38 8.50 9.52
C GLY A 130 6.15 9.00 10.95
N GLN A 131 6.47 10.26 11.23
CA GLN A 131 6.21 10.92 12.52
C GLN A 131 4.71 11.09 12.79
N MET A 132 3.94 11.47 11.77
CA MET A 132 2.49 11.60 11.87
C MET A 132 1.84 10.27 12.23
N LEU A 133 2.24 9.18 11.55
CA LEU A 133 1.78 7.82 11.84
C LEU A 133 2.15 7.40 13.28
N ALA A 134 3.41 7.61 13.68
CA ALA A 134 3.87 7.30 15.04
C ALA A 134 3.08 8.04 16.11
N GLY A 135 2.81 9.32 15.88
CA GLY A 135 2.02 10.17 16.78
C GLY A 135 0.55 9.77 16.89
N GLN A 136 0.05 8.95 15.97
CA GLN A 136 -1.27 8.32 16.03
C GLN A 136 -1.23 6.88 16.59
N GLY A 137 -0.06 6.41 17.03
CA GLY A 137 0.13 5.05 17.53
C GLY A 137 0.23 4.00 16.43
N PHE A 138 0.52 4.40 15.19
CA PHE A 138 0.70 3.47 14.08
C PHE A 138 2.17 3.12 13.90
N GLU A 139 2.42 1.81 13.76
CA GLU A 139 3.73 1.29 13.41
C GLU A 139 3.88 1.21 11.89
N VAL A 140 4.98 1.78 11.38
CA VAL A 140 5.44 1.50 10.03
C VAL A 140 6.32 0.25 10.10
N THR A 141 5.86 -0.84 9.50
CA THR A 141 6.58 -2.13 9.54
C THR A 141 7.58 -2.29 8.39
N ARG A 142 7.45 -1.47 7.35
CA ARG A 142 8.34 -1.43 6.19
C ARG A 142 8.17 -0.12 5.45
N GLY A 143 9.28 0.45 4.98
CA GLY A 143 9.30 1.45 3.93
C GLY A 143 10.00 0.88 2.70
N ALA A 144 9.53 1.23 1.51
CA ALA A 144 10.15 0.88 0.25
C ALA A 144 10.14 2.08 -0.69
N ALA A 145 11.31 2.48 -1.18
CA ALA A 145 11.47 3.60 -2.12
C ALA A 145 10.82 3.33 -3.49
N ASN A 146 10.70 2.05 -3.84
CA ASN A 146 10.09 1.54 -5.06
C ASN A 146 8.91 0.62 -4.73
N PHE A 147 8.19 0.18 -5.76
CA PHE A 147 7.10 -0.77 -5.60
C PHE A 147 7.61 -2.16 -5.17
N ASP A 148 7.34 -2.53 -3.93
CA ASP A 148 7.59 -3.87 -3.36
C ASP A 148 6.29 -4.68 -3.32
N ARG A 149 6.00 -5.35 -4.44
CA ARG A 149 4.76 -6.11 -4.65
C ARG A 149 4.52 -7.12 -3.54
N ASP A 150 5.55 -7.90 -3.23
CA ASP A 150 5.41 -9.08 -2.39
C ASP A 150 5.22 -8.65 -0.94
N ALA A 151 5.96 -7.64 -0.49
CA ALA A 151 5.74 -7.06 0.83
C ALA A 151 4.37 -6.41 0.98
N LEU A 152 3.92 -5.64 -0.03
CA LEU A 152 2.59 -5.03 0.01
C LEU A 152 1.49 -6.11 0.04
N ASN A 153 1.57 -7.13 -0.81
CA ASN A 153 0.57 -8.19 -0.84
C ASN A 153 0.51 -8.94 0.49
N ALA A 154 1.65 -9.35 1.04
CA ALA A 154 1.72 -10.02 2.34
C ALA A 154 1.17 -9.15 3.48
N ALA A 155 1.40 -7.83 3.40
CA ALA A 155 0.86 -6.88 4.35
C ALA A 155 -0.67 -6.78 4.28
N LEU A 156 -1.23 -6.58 3.07
CA LEU A 156 -2.67 -6.51 2.86
C LEU A 156 -3.37 -7.83 3.23
N GLU A 157 -2.72 -8.97 2.96
CA GLU A 157 -3.16 -10.30 3.40
C GLU A 157 -3.17 -10.49 4.92
N THR A 158 -2.39 -9.71 5.66
CA THR A 158 -2.40 -9.73 7.14
C THR A 158 -3.22 -8.61 7.75
N GLY A 159 -3.90 -7.79 6.95
CA GLY A 159 -4.76 -6.71 7.44
C GLY A 159 -4.08 -5.37 7.59
N LYS A 160 -2.78 -5.28 7.32
CA LYS A 160 -2.08 -4.00 7.27
C LYS A 160 -2.56 -3.19 6.07
N LYS A 161 -2.36 -1.89 6.13
CA LYS A 161 -2.64 -0.94 5.03
C LYS A 161 -1.33 -0.33 4.56
N ALA A 162 -1.36 0.50 3.53
CA ALA A 162 -0.20 1.28 3.17
C ALA A 162 -0.57 2.73 2.84
N VAL A 163 0.39 3.63 2.99
CA VAL A 163 0.35 4.94 2.34
C VAL A 163 1.46 4.99 1.31
N ALA A 164 1.17 5.52 0.13
CA ALA A 164 2.12 5.59 -0.97
C ALA A 164 2.25 7.03 -1.47
N LEU A 165 3.50 7.42 -1.75
CA LEU A 165 3.83 8.68 -2.41
C LEU A 165 3.99 8.40 -3.90
N VAL A 166 3.06 8.92 -4.69
CA VAL A 166 2.87 8.57 -6.10
C VAL A 166 2.84 9.81 -6.98
N ASP A 167 2.97 9.61 -8.28
CA ASP A 167 2.64 10.64 -9.26
C ASP A 167 1.12 10.85 -9.37
N SER A 168 0.71 12.07 -9.07
CA SER A 168 -0.67 12.48 -8.91
C SER A 168 -1.51 12.46 -10.20
N ASN A 169 -0.88 12.53 -11.37
CA ASN A 169 -1.54 12.37 -12.67
C ASN A 169 -1.56 10.91 -13.13
N LEU A 170 -0.53 10.15 -12.77
CA LEU A 170 -0.42 8.75 -13.18
C LEU A 170 -1.21 7.80 -12.31
N ILE A 171 -1.51 8.13 -11.04
CA ILE A 171 -2.33 7.25 -10.19
C ILE A 171 -3.80 7.24 -10.59
N GLN A 172 -4.28 8.26 -11.30
CA GLN A 172 -5.70 8.40 -11.65
C GLN A 172 -6.15 7.30 -12.63
N PRO A 173 -7.41 6.82 -12.52
CA PRO A 173 -7.97 5.86 -13.46
C PRO A 173 -7.88 6.36 -14.92
N GLY A 174 -7.44 5.49 -15.82
CA GLY A 174 -7.30 5.81 -17.25
C GLY A 174 -6.03 6.59 -17.63
N ALA A 175 -5.14 6.87 -16.67
CA ALA A 175 -3.80 7.36 -17.00
C ALA A 175 -3.00 6.33 -17.80
N SER A 176 -2.09 6.81 -18.65
CA SER A 176 -1.25 5.96 -19.51
C SER A 176 0.23 6.29 -19.32
N GLY A 177 1.11 5.44 -19.85
CA GLY A 177 2.57 5.66 -19.95
C GLY A 177 3.00 7.05 -20.42
N ASN A 178 2.19 7.69 -21.26
CA ASN A 178 2.51 8.96 -21.89
C ASN A 178 1.87 10.16 -21.19
N THR A 179 1.11 9.94 -20.13
CA THR A 179 0.51 11.04 -19.35
C THR A 179 1.65 11.83 -18.68
N PRO A 180 1.69 13.17 -18.85
CA PRO A 180 2.72 13.99 -18.20
C PRO A 180 2.66 13.87 -16.68
N ALA A 181 3.85 13.80 -16.07
CA ALA A 181 4.00 13.74 -14.62
C ALA A 181 3.26 14.90 -13.93
N GLY A 182 2.60 14.59 -12.83
CA GLY A 182 1.83 15.55 -12.03
C GLY A 182 2.68 16.20 -10.93
N SER A 183 2.34 15.85 -9.70
CA SER A 183 3.04 16.19 -8.47
C SER A 183 3.24 14.95 -7.62
N ALA A 184 4.16 14.98 -6.66
CA ALA A 184 4.22 13.96 -5.62
C ALA A 184 2.93 14.03 -4.79
N HIS A 185 2.22 12.92 -4.57
CA HIS A 185 0.92 12.89 -3.93
C HIS A 185 0.76 11.67 -3.02
N TRP A 186 0.23 11.88 -1.81
CA TRP A 186 -0.03 10.77 -0.88
C TRP A 186 -1.40 10.16 -1.14
N VAL A 187 -1.44 8.84 -1.25
CA VAL A 187 -2.66 8.04 -1.29
C VAL A 187 -2.62 6.95 -0.23
N GLU A 188 -3.78 6.46 0.19
CA GLU A 188 -3.90 5.28 1.05
C GLU A 188 -4.28 4.06 0.20
N ILE A 189 -3.73 2.89 0.56
CA ILE A 189 -3.96 1.60 -0.09
C ILE A 189 -4.63 0.68 0.94
N ASP A 190 -5.94 0.55 0.80
CA ASP A 190 -6.81 -0.08 1.80
C ASP A 190 -6.72 -1.61 1.81
N GLY A 191 -6.50 -2.17 0.62
CA GLY A 191 -6.60 -3.60 0.35
C GLY A 191 -6.62 -3.92 -1.13
N LYS A 192 -7.10 -5.12 -1.44
CA LYS A 192 -7.41 -5.56 -2.80
C LYS A 192 -8.86 -5.98 -2.93
N ASP A 193 -9.47 -5.72 -4.08
CA ASP A 193 -10.76 -6.31 -4.43
C ASP A 193 -10.65 -7.78 -4.85
N ALA A 194 -11.78 -8.38 -5.20
CA ALA A 194 -11.85 -9.77 -5.63
C ALA A 194 -11.14 -10.04 -6.98
N GLN A 195 -10.90 -8.99 -7.77
CA GLN A 195 -10.19 -9.03 -9.04
C GLN A 195 -8.68 -8.81 -8.86
N GLY A 196 -8.23 -8.54 -7.63
CA GLY A 196 -6.85 -8.30 -7.28
C GLY A 196 -6.38 -6.87 -7.51
N GLN A 197 -7.28 -5.93 -7.80
CA GLN A 197 -6.94 -4.51 -7.95
C GLN A 197 -6.72 -3.87 -6.58
N TYR A 198 -5.66 -3.07 -6.47
CA TYR A 198 -5.35 -2.29 -5.27
C TYR A 198 -6.41 -1.20 -5.11
N GLN A 199 -7.05 -1.17 -3.94
CA GLN A 199 -8.06 -0.17 -3.61
C GLN A 199 -7.36 1.09 -3.10
N ILE A 200 -7.36 2.12 -3.93
CA ILE A 200 -6.75 3.41 -3.64
C ILE A 200 -7.82 4.32 -3.04
N HIS A 201 -7.54 4.88 -1.87
CA HIS A 201 -8.27 6.00 -1.32
C HIS A 201 -7.47 7.28 -1.56
N ASP A 202 -8.02 8.16 -2.38
CA ASP A 202 -7.32 9.32 -2.92
C ASP A 202 -7.80 10.62 -2.27
N PRO A 203 -6.96 11.27 -1.44
CA PRO A 203 -7.29 12.55 -0.83
C PRO A 203 -7.66 13.67 -1.81
N ALA A 204 -7.05 13.71 -3.00
CA ALA A 204 -7.22 14.81 -3.93
C ALA A 204 -8.63 14.81 -4.52
N SER A 205 -9.11 13.63 -4.91
CA SER A 205 -10.46 13.45 -5.44
C SER A 205 -11.52 13.24 -4.35
N GLY A 206 -11.12 12.78 -3.15
CA GLY A 206 -12.06 12.32 -2.12
C GLY A 206 -12.83 11.08 -2.56
N SER A 207 -12.23 10.25 -3.43
CA SER A 207 -12.86 9.07 -4.01
C SER A 207 -12.00 7.83 -3.81
N LYS A 208 -12.64 6.65 -3.89
CA LYS A 208 -11.96 5.35 -3.95
C LYS A 208 -12.06 4.72 -5.33
N TYR A 209 -10.99 4.07 -5.76
CA TYR A 209 -10.94 3.36 -7.04
C TYR A 209 -9.92 2.22 -7.02
N GLY A 210 -10.14 1.22 -7.87
CA GLY A 210 -9.20 0.13 -8.10
C GLY A 210 -8.15 0.52 -9.14
N VAL A 211 -6.89 0.19 -8.88
CA VAL A 211 -5.81 0.21 -9.89
C VAL A 211 -5.14 -1.15 -9.95
N ASP A 212 -4.67 -1.54 -11.13
CA ASP A 212 -3.87 -2.75 -11.25
C ASP A 212 -2.43 -2.54 -10.78
N LEU A 213 -1.68 -3.65 -10.72
CA LEU A 213 -0.29 -3.69 -10.33
C LEU A 213 0.61 -2.78 -11.19
N GLN A 214 0.43 -2.82 -12.51
CA GLN A 214 1.28 -2.08 -13.43
C GLN A 214 1.05 -0.58 -13.26
N HIS A 215 -0.20 -0.18 -13.12
CA HIS A 215 -0.62 1.20 -12.89
C HIS A 215 0.00 1.77 -11.61
N LEU A 216 -0.16 1.06 -10.48
CA LEU A 216 0.42 1.51 -9.21
C LEU A 216 1.95 1.57 -9.24
N THR A 217 2.58 0.56 -9.83
CA THR A 217 4.04 0.52 -10.00
C THR A 217 4.54 1.72 -10.81
N GLN A 218 3.87 2.01 -11.93
CA GLN A 218 4.23 3.14 -12.80
C GLN A 218 4.07 4.48 -12.08
N ALA A 219 2.96 4.68 -11.36
CA ALA A 219 2.72 5.92 -10.62
C ALA A 219 3.76 6.14 -9.51
N MET A 220 4.17 5.08 -8.80
CA MET A 220 5.21 5.17 -7.77
C MET A 220 6.60 5.42 -8.35
N ASN A 221 6.98 4.70 -9.42
CA ASN A 221 8.28 4.88 -10.06
C ASN A 221 8.41 6.27 -10.69
N SER A 222 7.37 6.77 -11.37
CA SER A 222 7.35 8.14 -11.88
C SER A 222 7.45 9.18 -10.77
N GLY A 223 6.82 8.92 -9.62
CA GLY A 223 6.94 9.76 -8.44
C GLY A 223 8.41 9.92 -8.03
N TRP A 224 9.11 8.79 -7.89
CA TRP A 224 10.54 8.78 -7.61
C TRP A 224 11.37 9.52 -8.66
N ASP A 225 11.20 9.18 -9.93
CA ASP A 225 12.00 9.72 -11.03
C ASP A 225 11.78 11.23 -11.25
N SER A 226 10.56 11.71 -11.03
CA SER A 226 10.16 13.09 -11.31
C SER A 226 10.34 14.04 -10.13
N PHE A 227 10.19 13.54 -8.90
CA PHE A 227 10.11 14.37 -7.70
C PHE A 227 11.20 14.08 -6.67
N GLN A 228 12.09 13.12 -6.93
CA GLN A 228 13.13 12.68 -5.98
C GLN A 228 12.55 12.21 -4.64
N GLY A 229 11.33 11.68 -4.71
CA GLY A 229 10.70 11.01 -3.59
C GLY A 229 9.45 10.28 -4.05
N GLY A 230 9.18 9.19 -3.36
CA GLY A 230 8.19 8.21 -3.77
C GLY A 230 8.23 7.01 -2.84
N GLY A 231 7.53 5.95 -3.23
CA GLY A 231 7.53 4.72 -2.48
C GLY A 231 6.32 4.59 -1.56
N MET A 232 6.42 3.70 -0.58
CA MET A 232 5.31 3.36 0.30
C MET A 232 5.77 3.01 1.71
N LEU A 233 4.87 3.23 2.67
CA LEU A 233 4.99 2.83 4.06
C LEU A 233 3.87 1.84 4.37
N ILE A 234 4.23 0.64 4.83
CA ILE A 234 3.27 -0.38 5.27
C ILE A 234 2.93 -0.12 6.74
N VAL A 235 1.66 0.11 7.00
CA VAL A 235 1.12 0.59 8.27
C VAL A 235 0.35 -0.50 9.00
N ASN A 236 0.74 -0.73 10.25
CA ASN A 236 0.06 -1.59 11.20
C ASN A 236 -0.79 -0.72 12.16
N PRO A 237 -2.10 -1.01 12.35
CA PRO A 237 -2.98 -0.20 13.21
C PRO A 237 -2.58 -0.20 14.68
N GLN A 238 -1.81 -1.19 15.11
CA GLN A 238 -1.34 -1.33 16.47
C GLN A 238 0.16 -1.08 16.53
N GLY A 239 0.54 0.04 17.11
CA GLY A 239 1.91 0.35 17.48
C GLY A 239 2.06 0.47 19.00
N GLY A 240 3.30 0.36 19.48
CA GLY A 240 3.65 0.57 20.88
C GLY A 240 3.64 2.06 21.27
N ASP A 241 4.54 2.44 22.17
CA ASP A 241 4.69 3.84 22.60
C ASP A 241 5.04 4.78 21.43
N ALA A 242 4.37 5.94 21.34
CA ALA A 242 4.53 6.89 20.24
C ALA A 242 5.96 7.43 20.10
N GLY A 243 6.68 7.61 21.21
CA GLY A 243 8.08 8.05 21.19
C GLY A 243 9.01 6.98 20.61
N ALA A 244 8.81 5.72 20.99
CA ALA A 244 9.54 4.59 20.41
C ALA A 244 9.22 4.40 18.92
N LEU A 245 7.94 4.54 18.54
CA LEU A 245 7.50 4.44 17.15
C LEU A 245 8.09 5.54 16.27
N ALA A 246 8.28 6.76 16.78
CA ALA A 246 8.81 7.85 15.96
C ALA A 246 10.20 7.52 15.40
N ALA A 247 11.09 6.97 16.24
CA ALA A 247 12.42 6.55 15.81
C ALA A 247 12.36 5.32 14.88
N ALA A 248 11.50 4.34 15.18
CA ALA A 248 11.34 3.16 14.33
C ALA A 248 10.79 3.52 12.94
N ASN A 249 9.73 4.33 12.89
CA ASN A 249 9.11 4.78 11.66
C ASN A 249 10.07 5.64 10.82
N ALA A 250 10.89 6.49 11.46
CA ALA A 250 11.90 7.29 10.77
C ALA A 250 12.92 6.43 10.01
N ASN A 251 13.34 5.29 10.58
CA ASN A 251 14.25 4.37 9.88
C ASN A 251 13.61 3.77 8.62
N HIS A 252 12.29 3.63 8.61
CA HIS A 252 11.55 3.12 7.45
C HIS A 252 11.28 4.22 6.41
N SER A 253 11.05 5.47 6.82
CA SER A 253 10.80 6.58 5.90
C SER A 253 12.06 7.16 5.25
N ALA A 254 13.23 7.07 5.90
CA ALA A 254 14.48 7.69 5.45
C ALA A 254 14.92 7.28 4.02
N THR A 255 14.43 6.14 3.52
CA THR A 255 14.77 5.66 2.17
C THR A 255 13.86 6.20 1.06
N LEU A 256 12.78 6.90 1.40
CA LEU A 256 11.73 7.33 0.45
C LEU A 256 11.98 8.71 -0.18
N GLY A 257 13.11 9.34 0.15
CA GLY A 257 13.46 10.70 -0.30
C GLY A 257 12.78 11.80 0.52
N ASP A 258 13.01 13.06 0.14
CA ASP A 258 12.59 14.24 0.92
C ASP A 258 11.45 15.02 0.27
N SER A 259 10.88 14.52 -0.83
CA SER A 259 9.86 15.26 -1.57
C SER A 259 8.55 15.39 -0.76
N SER A 260 8.04 16.61 -0.64
CA SER A 260 6.74 16.84 -0.01
C SER A 260 5.60 16.43 -0.94
N GLY A 261 4.73 15.54 -0.46
CA GLY A 261 3.48 15.23 -1.15
C GLY A 261 2.53 16.43 -1.13
N ILE A 262 2.13 16.90 -2.31
CA ILE A 262 1.16 17.96 -2.57
C ILE A 262 0.09 17.42 -3.53
N GLY A 263 -1.19 17.66 -3.20
CA GLY A 263 -2.33 17.17 -3.97
C GLY A 263 -2.28 17.52 -5.45
N SER A 264 -2.91 16.68 -6.28
CA SER A 264 -2.93 16.85 -7.74
C SER A 264 -3.40 18.25 -8.16
N LYS A 265 -2.65 18.88 -9.08
CA LYS A 265 -3.01 20.17 -9.71
C LYS A 265 -4.36 20.14 -10.46
N ASN A 266 -4.91 18.96 -10.72
CA ASN A 266 -6.16 18.79 -11.46
C ASN A 266 -7.43 19.14 -10.67
N ASN A 267 -7.33 19.30 -9.34
CA ASN A 267 -8.41 19.88 -8.56
C ASN A 267 -8.02 21.32 -8.20
N SER A 268 -8.66 22.28 -8.85
CA SER A 268 -8.49 23.71 -8.58
C SER A 268 -8.86 24.02 -7.12
N PHE A 269 -7.89 23.95 -6.22
CA PHE A 269 -7.91 24.75 -5.00
C PHE A 269 -7.73 26.19 -5.48
N GLY A 270 -8.84 26.93 -5.54
CA GLY A 270 -8.93 28.24 -6.19
C GLY A 270 -7.74 29.13 -5.87
N SER A 271 -7.23 29.80 -6.91
CA SER A 271 -6.19 30.81 -6.81
C SER A 271 -6.40 31.68 -5.57
N ARG A 272 -5.55 31.52 -4.55
CA ARG A 272 -5.41 32.57 -3.54
C ARG A 272 -4.75 33.74 -4.26
N GLU A 273 -5.59 34.68 -4.71
CA GLU A 273 -5.15 35.99 -5.15
C GLU A 273 -4.35 36.62 -4.00
N SER A 274 -3.05 36.78 -4.23
CA SER A 274 -2.21 37.65 -3.41
C SER A 274 -2.69 39.08 -3.61
N GLY A 275 -3.54 39.56 -2.71
CA GLY A 275 -3.89 40.96 -2.58
C GLY A 275 -2.95 41.65 -1.59
N SER A 276 -2.09 42.50 -2.15
CA SER A 276 -1.09 43.36 -1.51
C SER A 276 -1.62 44.26 -0.39
#